data_AF-A0A355EZJ6-F1
#
_entry.id   AF-A0A355EZJ6-F1
#
_cell.length_a   1.000
_cell.length_b   1.000
_cell.length_c   1.000
_cell.angle_alpha   90.00
_cell.angle_beta   90.00
_cell.angle_gamma   90.00
#
_symmetry.space_group_name_H-M   'P 1'
#
loop_
_entity.id
_entity.type
_entity.pdbx_description
1 polymer ?
#
loop_
_entity_poly.entity_id
_entity_poly.type
_entity_poly.pdbx_seq_one_letter_code
_entity_poly.pdbx_strand_id
1 'polypeptide(L)'
;MVLLLSGRGPAGPFVVPEPGIGTGGRGSRTAHHPRWRPERPMHADMVDSCGMYVKYLDIRSCIRPSHVHGRDPGRAPHGLADLRHNARMIWQPLLEGDPARRALQAVEDIARALEDFTPPVDDQRLPSLAGGAAGEALFHAYLALHTGDEQPAERAAERLDTAVEGVATIIMPPGLYSGFPGVAWVAEHLQTRLFEPDPESGDPYLEIDEALLTFVGTLTTADEYDLIGGVTGLGVYARERLASPSGALLLERVVDHLATQAETGPDGTTWFTPPHRLPEWQREIHPQGLYNLGVAHGIPAVLALLAIACRAGVAADRARPLLDGAVRWLLARQLPAGTASCFGTVAVAGGEPSPSRLAWCYGDPGIAATLLVAAQAAGEPAWEAKALEIARHAARRAPEQSFVRDAGICHGAAGLAHLFNRFWQASGEAVFRDAAVAWIERTLAFQVPGEGIAGFSAWHAQSGQQGRWVAEPGLLEGATGVGLVLLAAVSAVEPEWDRILLVS
;
A
#
# COMPACT_ATOMS: atom_id res chain seq x y z
N MET A 1 -7.25 4.09 9.22
CA MET A 1 -6.82 5.32 9.94
C MET A 1 -5.60 4.96 10.75
N VAL A 2 -4.40 5.19 10.20
CA VAL A 2 -3.13 4.72 10.75
C VAL A 2 -2.76 5.59 11.96
N LEU A 3 -2.81 5.01 13.16
CA LEU A 3 -2.43 5.70 14.41
C LEU A 3 -1.00 5.32 14.81
N LEU A 4 -0.11 6.29 14.73
CA LEU A 4 1.29 6.18 15.15
C LEU A 4 1.40 6.57 16.63
N LEU A 5 1.75 5.62 17.50
CA LEU A 5 2.22 5.95 18.85
C LEU A 5 3.72 6.19 18.80
N SER A 6 4.14 7.44 19.01
CA SER A 6 5.52 7.75 19.37
C SER A 6 5.75 7.28 20.82
N GLY A 7 6.73 6.39 21.00
CA GLY A 7 7.04 5.81 22.30
C GLY A 7 7.65 6.85 23.24
N ARG A 8 6.83 7.45 24.12
CA ARG A 8 7.29 7.99 25.40
C ARG A 8 6.69 7.13 26.51
N GLY A 9 7.48 6.19 27.05
CA GLY A 9 7.16 5.56 28.33
C GLY A 9 7.49 6.53 29.47
N PRO A 10 6.65 6.65 30.52
CA PRO A 10 6.99 7.46 31.67
C PRO A 10 7.86 6.65 32.64
N ALA A 11 9.01 7.22 33.02
CA ALA A 11 9.77 6.78 34.17
C ALA A 11 9.32 7.58 35.42
N GLY A 12 8.92 6.87 36.47
CA GLY A 12 8.89 7.38 37.85
C GLY A 12 7.51 7.83 38.40
N PRO A 13 7.24 7.58 39.70
CA PRO A 13 5.87 7.54 40.23
C PRO A 13 5.37 8.93 40.60
N PHE A 14 4.18 9.31 40.11
CA PHE A 14 3.48 10.48 40.62
C PHE A 14 2.33 10.05 41.52
N VAL A 15 2.44 10.52 42.76
CA VAL A 15 1.51 10.35 43.88
C VAL A 15 0.24 11.16 43.59
N VAL A 16 -0.90 10.51 43.78
CA VAL A 16 -2.25 11.11 43.70
C VAL A 16 -2.52 11.93 44.98
N PRO A 17 -3.16 13.10 44.86
CA PRO A 17 -4.11 13.54 45.88
C PRO A 17 -5.50 13.78 45.28
N GLU A 18 -6.49 13.23 45.96
CA GLU A 18 -7.94 13.39 45.73
C GLU A 18 -8.49 14.66 46.46
N PRO A 19 -9.79 15.02 46.35
CA PRO A 19 -10.25 16.24 45.68
C PRO A 19 -10.71 17.36 46.63
N GLY A 20 -10.59 18.61 46.16
CA GLY A 20 -11.10 19.80 46.84
C GLY A 20 -12.35 20.37 46.15
N ILE A 21 -13.47 20.37 46.87
CA ILE A 21 -14.76 20.96 46.52
C ILE A 21 -14.64 22.49 46.44
N GLY A 22 -15.20 23.11 45.40
CA GLY A 22 -15.29 24.57 45.28
C GLY A 22 -16.34 25.02 44.26
N THR A 23 -17.44 25.56 44.78
CA THR A 23 -18.64 26.04 44.09
C THR A 23 -18.45 27.37 43.33
N GLY A 24 -19.17 27.55 42.22
CA GLY A 24 -19.75 28.87 41.89
C GLY A 24 -19.73 29.32 40.42
N GLY A 25 -20.93 29.66 39.90
CA GLY A 25 -21.09 30.90 39.11
C GLY A 25 -21.39 30.78 37.61
N ARG A 26 -22.65 31.05 37.26
CA ARG A 26 -23.28 31.15 35.92
C ARG A 26 -22.61 32.15 34.95
N GLY A 27 -22.78 31.90 33.64
CA GLY A 27 -22.70 32.93 32.60
C GLY A 27 -22.97 32.38 31.19
N SER A 28 -24.16 32.67 30.66
CA SER A 28 -24.62 32.29 29.31
C SER A 28 -23.96 33.09 28.19
N ARG A 29 -23.86 32.49 27.00
CA ARG A 29 -24.10 33.14 25.69
C ARG A 29 -24.16 32.11 24.57
N THR A 30 -25.37 31.92 24.04
CA THR A 30 -25.70 31.22 22.81
C THR A 30 -25.36 32.09 21.60
N ALA A 31 -24.62 31.56 20.63
CA ALA A 31 -24.41 32.18 19.33
C ALA A 31 -25.00 31.27 18.23
N HIS A 32 -25.94 31.83 17.47
CA HIS A 32 -26.59 31.20 16.33
C HIS A 32 -25.62 31.06 15.14
N HIS A 33 -25.52 29.85 14.58
CA HIS A 33 -24.97 29.62 13.23
C HIS A 33 -26.11 29.59 12.19
N PRO A 34 -25.94 30.22 11.01
CA PRO A 34 -26.92 30.15 9.93
C PRO A 34 -26.84 28.79 9.21
N ARG A 35 -28.02 28.21 8.92
CA ARG A 35 -28.18 26.98 8.14
C ARG A 35 -27.87 27.23 6.67
N TRP A 36 -26.92 26.50 6.12
CA TRP A 36 -26.67 26.40 4.68
C TRP A 36 -27.46 25.20 4.12
N ARG A 37 -28.19 25.38 3.02
CA ARG A 37 -28.83 24.30 2.24
C ARG A 37 -28.02 24.11 0.95
N PRO A 38 -27.57 22.89 0.60
CA PRO A 38 -27.08 22.63 -0.75
C PRO A 38 -28.26 22.41 -1.70
N GLU A 39 -28.26 23.12 -2.81
CA GLU A 39 -28.97 22.72 -4.02
C GLU A 39 -28.27 21.48 -4.64
N ARG A 40 -29.03 20.72 -5.43
CA ARG A 40 -28.84 19.32 -5.87
C ARG A 40 -27.40 18.91 -6.27
N PRO A 41 -26.92 17.71 -5.89
CA PRO A 41 -25.67 17.15 -6.40
C PRO A 41 -25.85 16.48 -7.78
N MET A 42 -24.77 16.54 -8.59
CA MET A 42 -24.51 15.88 -9.89
C MET A 42 -24.64 14.33 -9.90
N HIS A 43 -25.27 13.73 -8.90
CA HIS A 43 -25.24 12.29 -8.65
C HIS A 43 -26.19 11.47 -9.54
N ALA A 44 -27.18 12.12 -10.19
CA ALA A 44 -28.23 11.40 -10.89
C ALA A 44 -27.78 10.83 -12.25
N ASP A 45 -26.87 11.50 -12.96
CA ASP A 45 -26.49 11.10 -14.32
C ASP A 45 -25.41 9.99 -14.34
N MET A 46 -24.76 9.73 -13.21
CA MET A 46 -23.69 8.73 -13.08
C MET A 46 -24.22 7.32 -12.75
N VAL A 47 -25.41 7.22 -12.14
CA VAL A 47 -26.01 5.95 -11.70
C VAL A 47 -26.66 5.17 -12.87
N ASP A 48 -27.14 5.87 -13.91
CA ASP A 48 -27.82 5.22 -15.04
C ASP A 48 -26.86 4.57 -16.06
N SER A 49 -25.57 4.98 -16.10
CA SER A 49 -24.59 4.42 -17.05
C SER A 49 -23.80 3.24 -16.49
N CYS A 50 -23.45 3.28 -15.19
CA CYS A 50 -22.70 2.21 -14.52
C CYS A 50 -23.54 0.92 -14.30
N GLY A 51 -24.88 1.05 -14.24
CA GLY A 51 -25.79 -0.07 -13.97
C GLY A 51 -26.13 -0.97 -15.17
N MET A 52 -25.72 -0.62 -16.40
CA MET A 52 -26.11 -1.38 -17.60
C MET A 52 -25.06 -2.35 -18.15
N TYR A 53 -23.78 -2.24 -17.79
CA TYR A 53 -22.71 -3.00 -18.47
C TYR A 53 -22.18 -4.23 -17.72
N VAL A 54 -22.47 -4.43 -16.43
CA VAL A 54 -21.95 -5.59 -15.65
C VAL A 54 -22.95 -6.76 -15.61
N LYS A 55 -23.72 -6.99 -16.69
CA LYS A 55 -24.71 -8.09 -16.75
C LYS A 55 -24.32 -9.29 -17.60
N TYR A 56 -23.11 -9.32 -18.16
CA TYR A 56 -22.66 -10.46 -18.98
C TYR A 56 -21.15 -10.70 -18.83
N LEU A 57 -20.73 -11.24 -17.69
CA LEU A 57 -19.55 -12.11 -17.64
C LEU A 57 -20.07 -13.49 -17.23
N ASP A 58 -20.28 -14.37 -18.21
CA ASP A 58 -20.56 -15.79 -17.93
C ASP A 58 -19.24 -16.46 -17.54
N ILE A 59 -18.92 -16.34 -16.24
CA ILE A 59 -17.67 -16.77 -15.57
C ILE A 59 -17.33 -18.25 -15.85
N ARG A 60 -18.33 -19.08 -16.20
CA ARG A 60 -18.09 -20.51 -16.52
C ARG A 60 -17.34 -20.76 -17.82
N SER A 61 -17.20 -19.74 -18.67
CA SER A 61 -16.51 -19.87 -19.98
C SER A 61 -15.12 -19.22 -20.02
N CYS A 62 -14.72 -18.45 -18.99
CA CYS A 62 -13.53 -17.59 -19.01
C CYS A 62 -12.40 -18.02 -18.05
N ILE A 63 -12.56 -19.13 -17.32
CA ILE A 63 -11.51 -19.72 -16.49
C ILE A 63 -10.62 -20.59 -17.38
N ARG A 64 -9.30 -20.36 -17.35
CA ARG A 64 -8.35 -21.20 -18.10
C ARG A 64 -8.44 -22.66 -17.66
N PRO A 65 -8.69 -23.62 -18.58
CA PRO A 65 -8.49 -25.03 -18.28
C PRO A 65 -7.01 -25.31 -18.02
N SER A 66 -6.71 -26.03 -16.96
CA SER A 66 -5.37 -26.50 -16.61
C SER A 66 -4.87 -27.55 -17.61
N HIS A 67 -4.23 -27.11 -18.69
CA HIS A 67 -3.47 -27.99 -19.59
C HIS A 67 -1.97 -27.86 -19.35
N VAL A 68 -1.49 -28.70 -18.42
CA VAL A 68 -0.09 -29.13 -18.39
C VAL A 68 0.12 -30.10 -19.56
N HIS A 69 0.67 -29.65 -20.69
CA HIS A 69 1.52 -30.48 -21.56
C HIS A 69 2.36 -29.60 -22.50
N GLY A 70 3.67 -29.90 -22.53
CA GLY A 70 4.72 -29.05 -23.08
C GLY A 70 4.61 -28.75 -24.57
N ARG A 71 5.18 -27.60 -24.96
CA ARG A 71 5.55 -27.32 -26.34
C ARG A 71 6.97 -26.74 -26.44
N ASP A 72 7.62 -27.31 -27.44
CA ASP A 72 8.94 -27.14 -28.04
C ASP A 72 9.34 -25.67 -28.32
N PRO A 73 10.61 -25.25 -28.15
CA PRO A 73 11.03 -23.87 -28.36
C PRO A 73 11.49 -23.67 -29.81
N GLY A 74 10.69 -22.98 -30.64
CA GLY A 74 11.13 -22.76 -32.02
C GLY A 74 10.25 -21.90 -32.90
N ARG A 75 10.25 -20.57 -32.67
CA ARG A 75 10.37 -19.52 -33.72
C ARG A 75 9.97 -18.15 -33.14
N ALA A 76 10.95 -17.27 -33.01
CA ALA A 76 10.72 -15.84 -32.87
C ALA A 76 10.58 -15.19 -34.26
N PRO A 77 9.64 -14.27 -34.48
CA PRO A 77 9.78 -13.26 -35.53
C PRO A 77 10.76 -12.18 -35.06
N HIS A 78 11.71 -11.86 -35.93
CA HIS A 78 12.81 -10.92 -35.72
C HIS A 78 12.34 -9.47 -35.52
N GLY A 79 12.99 -8.75 -34.60
CA GLY A 79 13.03 -7.29 -34.62
C GLY A 79 13.04 -6.57 -33.28
N LEU A 80 13.97 -6.90 -32.37
CA LEU A 80 14.48 -6.05 -31.27
C LEU A 80 15.54 -6.84 -30.48
N ALA A 81 16.64 -7.14 -31.16
CA ALA A 81 17.87 -7.55 -30.49
C ALA A 81 18.67 -6.28 -30.23
N ASP A 82 18.75 -5.83 -28.97
CA ASP A 82 20.01 -5.61 -28.25
C ASP A 82 19.81 -4.66 -27.05
N LEU A 83 19.32 -5.20 -25.93
CA LEU A 83 19.50 -4.65 -24.56
C LEU A 83 19.56 -5.83 -23.57
N ARG A 84 20.61 -6.65 -23.69
CA ARG A 84 20.93 -7.69 -22.71
C ARG A 84 21.76 -7.10 -21.56
N HIS A 85 21.09 -6.47 -20.59
CA HIS A 85 21.57 -6.36 -19.20
C HIS A 85 20.42 -6.05 -18.24
N ASN A 86 19.60 -7.07 -17.98
CA ASN A 86 19.04 -7.38 -16.67
C ASN A 86 18.34 -8.72 -16.83
N ALA A 87 19.02 -9.81 -16.47
CA ALA A 87 18.32 -11.05 -16.24
C ALA A 87 17.28 -10.76 -15.16
N ARG A 88 15.99 -10.69 -15.51
CA ARG A 88 14.93 -10.67 -14.49
C ARG A 88 15.17 -11.91 -13.65
N MET A 89 15.60 -11.70 -12.41
CA MET A 89 15.73 -12.78 -11.44
C MET A 89 14.34 -13.41 -11.31
N ILE A 90 14.24 -14.69 -11.64
CA ILE A 90 13.00 -15.45 -11.43
C ILE A 90 12.77 -15.48 -9.93
N TRP A 91 11.58 -15.06 -9.47
CA TRP A 91 11.23 -15.07 -8.05
C TRP A 91 11.43 -16.47 -7.47
N GLN A 92 12.18 -16.54 -6.37
CA GLN A 92 12.52 -17.82 -5.73
C GLN A 92 11.75 -17.98 -4.42
N PRO A 93 11.17 -19.15 -4.13
CA PRO A 93 10.67 -19.44 -2.80
C PRO A 93 11.72 -19.16 -1.74
N LEU A 94 11.33 -18.42 -0.69
CA LEU A 94 12.19 -18.11 0.46
C LEU A 94 12.33 -19.31 1.39
N LEU A 95 11.23 -20.03 1.59
CA LEU A 95 11.09 -21.13 2.54
C LEU A 95 11.04 -22.47 1.81
N GLU A 96 11.61 -23.50 2.44
CA GLU A 96 11.57 -24.88 2.00
C GLU A 96 11.26 -25.80 3.18
N GLY A 97 10.88 -27.06 2.89
CA GLY A 97 10.71 -28.08 3.93
C GLY A 97 9.61 -27.76 4.94
N ASP A 98 9.93 -27.85 6.23
CA ASP A 98 8.94 -27.69 7.31
C ASP A 98 8.39 -26.26 7.46
N PRO A 99 9.23 -25.19 7.45
CA PRO A 99 8.74 -23.81 7.43
C PRO A 99 7.77 -23.52 6.27
N ALA A 100 8.06 -24.06 5.08
CA ALA A 100 7.17 -23.88 3.92
C ALA A 100 5.81 -24.55 4.12
N ARG A 101 5.78 -25.78 4.68
CA ARG A 101 4.52 -26.46 5.02
C ARG A 101 3.70 -25.70 6.06
N ARG A 102 4.34 -25.16 7.10
CA ARG A 102 3.67 -24.36 8.13
C ARG A 102 3.08 -23.07 7.55
N ALA A 103 3.81 -22.40 6.66
CA ALA A 103 3.33 -21.21 5.97
C ALA A 103 2.13 -21.52 5.05
N LEU A 104 2.19 -22.59 4.26
CA LEU A 104 1.07 -23.04 3.43
C LEU A 104 -0.16 -23.44 4.25
N GLN A 105 0.03 -24.15 5.37
CA GLN A 105 -1.09 -24.48 6.25
C GLN A 105 -1.78 -23.22 6.78
N ALA A 106 -1.01 -22.21 7.19
CA ALA A 106 -1.56 -20.93 7.64
C ALA A 106 -2.31 -20.20 6.50
N VAL A 107 -1.83 -20.27 5.27
CA VAL A 107 -2.51 -19.73 4.08
C VAL A 107 -3.86 -20.41 3.87
N GLU A 108 -3.91 -21.75 3.92
CA GLU A 108 -5.16 -22.51 3.77
C GLU A 108 -6.16 -22.21 4.90
N ASP A 109 -5.66 -22.07 6.13
CA ASP A 109 -6.49 -21.74 7.28
C ASP A 109 -7.05 -20.31 7.18
N ILE A 110 -6.26 -19.36 6.68
CA ILE A 110 -6.72 -17.99 6.36
C ILE A 110 -7.81 -18.04 5.29
N ALA A 111 -7.59 -18.75 4.18
CA ALA A 111 -8.57 -18.87 3.11
C ALA A 111 -9.90 -19.42 3.62
N ARG A 112 -9.86 -20.48 4.44
CA ARG A 112 -11.07 -21.06 5.05
C ARG A 112 -11.75 -20.09 6.02
N ALA A 113 -10.98 -19.42 6.88
CA ALA A 113 -11.54 -18.51 7.87
C ALA A 113 -12.18 -17.26 7.25
N LEU A 114 -11.68 -16.80 6.10
CA LEU A 114 -12.28 -15.68 5.34
C LEU A 114 -13.62 -16.04 4.70
N GLU A 115 -13.86 -17.32 4.37
CA GLU A 115 -15.16 -17.79 3.88
C GLU A 115 -16.24 -17.70 4.97
N ASP A 116 -15.86 -18.03 6.21
CA ASP A 116 -16.77 -18.00 7.37
C ASP A 116 -16.90 -16.58 7.98
N PHE A 117 -16.01 -15.65 7.62
CA PHE A 117 -16.01 -14.30 8.18
C PHE A 117 -17.17 -13.47 7.61
N THR A 118 -18.07 -13.04 8.50
CA THR A 118 -19.13 -12.08 8.16
C THR A 118 -18.74 -10.69 8.65
N PRO A 119 -18.43 -9.74 7.76
CA PRO A 119 -18.13 -8.37 8.14
C PRO A 119 -19.37 -7.66 8.72
N PRO A 120 -19.18 -6.61 9.55
CA PRO A 120 -20.29 -5.78 10.03
C PRO A 120 -21.09 -5.18 8.88
N VAL A 121 -22.43 -5.16 8.98
CA VAL A 121 -23.35 -4.73 7.92
C VAL A 121 -23.09 -3.28 7.46
N ASP A 122 -22.62 -2.41 8.35
CA ASP A 122 -22.38 -0.99 8.06
C ASP A 122 -20.91 -0.70 7.66
N ASP A 123 -20.09 -1.72 7.39
CA ASP A 123 -18.68 -1.50 7.05
C ASP A 123 -18.52 -1.02 5.61
N GLN A 124 -18.37 0.28 5.41
CA GLN A 124 -18.16 0.85 4.07
C GLN A 124 -16.83 0.46 3.42
N ARG A 125 -15.93 -0.23 4.14
CA ARG A 125 -14.66 -0.74 3.59
C ARG A 125 -14.84 -2.01 2.77
N LEU A 126 -16.02 -2.61 2.79
CA LEU A 126 -16.35 -3.89 2.14
C LEU A 126 -15.83 -4.05 0.70
N PRO A 127 -15.93 -3.07 -0.21
CA PRO A 127 -15.39 -3.22 -1.56
C PRO A 127 -13.90 -2.89 -1.68
N SER A 128 -13.31 -2.23 -0.69
CA SER A 128 -11.99 -1.59 -0.84
C SER A 128 -10.81 -2.55 -0.96
N LEU A 129 -9.72 -2.08 -1.59
CA LEU A 129 -8.45 -2.80 -1.69
C LEU A 129 -7.82 -3.07 -0.30
N ALA A 130 -7.80 -2.07 0.58
CA ALA A 130 -7.10 -2.18 1.85
C ALA A 130 -7.78 -3.09 2.86
N GLY A 131 -9.12 -3.09 2.89
CA GLY A 131 -9.91 -3.65 3.97
C GLY A 131 -11.00 -4.64 3.54
N GLY A 132 -11.19 -4.85 2.24
CA GLY A 132 -12.38 -5.50 1.72
C GLY A 132 -12.13 -6.52 0.62
N ALA A 133 -13.21 -6.82 -0.09
CA ALA A 133 -13.33 -7.90 -1.07
C ALA A 133 -12.34 -7.78 -2.24
N ALA A 134 -11.94 -6.57 -2.65
CA ALA A 134 -10.90 -6.41 -3.67
C ALA A 134 -9.54 -6.94 -3.17
N GLY A 135 -9.20 -6.72 -1.90
CA GLY A 135 -8.00 -7.30 -1.29
C GLY A 135 -8.09 -8.84 -1.19
N GLU A 136 -9.25 -9.36 -0.78
CA GLU A 136 -9.50 -10.81 -0.73
C GLU A 136 -9.42 -11.47 -2.10
N ALA A 137 -9.91 -10.80 -3.15
CA ALA A 137 -9.82 -11.25 -4.53
C ALA A 137 -8.36 -11.44 -4.95
N LEU A 138 -7.47 -10.49 -4.61
CA LEU A 138 -6.03 -10.66 -4.84
C LEU A 138 -5.48 -11.89 -4.12
N PHE A 139 -5.81 -12.07 -2.84
CA PHE A 139 -5.33 -13.22 -2.08
C PHE A 139 -5.72 -14.56 -2.71
N HIS A 140 -7.01 -14.73 -3.03
CA HIS A 140 -7.49 -15.95 -3.66
C HIS A 140 -6.92 -16.14 -5.08
N ALA A 141 -6.72 -15.07 -5.84
CA ALA A 141 -6.09 -15.14 -7.15
C ALA A 141 -4.64 -15.63 -7.07
N TYR A 142 -3.84 -15.09 -6.13
CA TYR A 142 -2.46 -15.54 -5.95
C TYR A 142 -2.37 -16.95 -5.36
N LEU A 143 -3.36 -17.38 -4.57
CA LEU A 143 -3.49 -18.77 -4.16
C LEU A 143 -3.77 -19.68 -5.36
N ALA A 144 -4.69 -19.28 -6.25
CA ALA A 144 -4.98 -20.01 -7.49
C ALA A 144 -3.76 -20.12 -8.41
N LEU A 145 -3.01 -19.03 -8.56
CA LEU A 145 -1.77 -19.02 -9.35
C LEU A 145 -0.70 -19.93 -8.75
N HIS A 146 -0.68 -20.08 -7.42
CA HIS A 146 0.26 -20.97 -6.73
C HIS A 146 -0.13 -22.44 -6.89
N THR A 147 -1.40 -22.80 -6.67
CA THR A 147 -1.83 -24.20 -6.64
C THR A 147 -2.23 -24.73 -8.02
N GLY A 148 -2.71 -23.86 -8.91
CA GLY A 148 -3.34 -24.24 -10.18
C GLY A 148 -4.78 -24.74 -10.01
N ASP A 149 -5.38 -24.58 -8.83
CA ASP A 149 -6.73 -25.07 -8.53
C ASP A 149 -7.82 -24.09 -8.95
N GLU A 150 -8.96 -24.64 -9.37
CA GLU A 150 -10.13 -23.85 -9.79
C GLU A 150 -10.85 -23.19 -8.60
N GLN A 151 -10.92 -23.85 -7.43
CA GLN A 151 -11.68 -23.33 -6.29
C GLN A 151 -11.19 -21.95 -5.80
N PRO A 152 -9.88 -21.71 -5.58
CA PRO A 152 -9.40 -20.36 -5.26
C PRO A 152 -9.63 -19.36 -6.41
N ALA A 153 -9.62 -19.80 -7.67
CA ALA A 153 -9.90 -18.93 -8.82
C ALA A 153 -11.37 -18.47 -8.84
N GLU A 154 -12.32 -19.39 -8.60
CA GLU A 154 -13.73 -19.08 -8.44
C GLU A 154 -13.96 -18.11 -7.29
N ARG A 155 -13.30 -18.35 -6.15
CA ARG A 155 -13.41 -17.45 -4.99
C ARG A 155 -12.86 -16.05 -5.30
N ALA A 156 -11.76 -15.96 -6.04
CA ALA A 156 -11.21 -14.68 -6.46
C ALA A 156 -12.21 -13.89 -7.34
N ALA A 157 -12.89 -14.58 -8.26
CA ALA A 157 -13.93 -13.99 -9.10
C ALA A 157 -15.11 -13.47 -8.25
N GLU A 158 -15.65 -14.29 -7.35
CA GLU A 158 -16.77 -13.90 -6.47
C GLU A 158 -16.45 -12.67 -5.60
N ARG A 159 -15.22 -12.60 -5.07
CA ARG A 159 -14.78 -11.46 -4.26
C ARG A 159 -14.58 -10.21 -5.12
N LEU A 160 -14.08 -10.35 -6.34
CA LEU A 160 -13.98 -9.23 -7.28
C LEU A 160 -15.37 -8.72 -7.67
N ASP A 161 -16.32 -9.61 -7.97
CA ASP A 161 -17.71 -9.25 -8.27
C ASP A 161 -18.33 -8.49 -7.11
N THR A 162 -18.15 -8.97 -5.87
CA THR A 162 -18.61 -8.28 -4.65
C THR A 162 -18.03 -6.86 -4.57
N ALA A 163 -16.75 -6.69 -4.88
CA ALA A 163 -16.11 -5.37 -4.85
C ALA A 163 -16.67 -4.44 -5.94
N VAL A 164 -16.89 -4.95 -7.15
CA VAL A 164 -17.45 -4.21 -8.29
C VAL A 164 -18.90 -3.80 -8.03
N GLU A 165 -19.73 -4.69 -7.49
CA GLU A 165 -21.10 -4.35 -7.05
C GLU A 165 -21.10 -3.27 -5.96
N GLY A 166 -20.11 -3.30 -5.06
CA GLY A 166 -19.91 -2.27 -4.06
C GLY A 166 -19.59 -0.90 -4.67
N VAL A 167 -18.78 -0.83 -5.73
CA VAL A 167 -18.51 0.44 -6.45
C VAL A 167 -19.79 1.04 -7.03
N ALA A 168 -20.73 0.20 -7.51
CA ALA A 168 -21.99 0.67 -8.07
C ALA A 168 -23.01 1.15 -7.01
N THR A 169 -22.87 0.71 -5.76
CA THR A 169 -23.90 0.91 -4.71
C THR A 169 -23.44 1.78 -3.54
N ILE A 170 -22.13 1.95 -3.36
CA ILE A 170 -21.53 2.69 -2.25
C ILE A 170 -20.78 3.91 -2.79
N ILE A 171 -20.96 5.06 -2.14
CA ILE A 171 -20.15 6.24 -2.45
C ILE A 171 -18.73 5.99 -1.93
N MET A 172 -17.80 5.84 -2.87
CA MET A 172 -16.39 5.58 -2.57
C MET A 172 -15.51 6.80 -2.89
N PRO A 173 -14.47 7.08 -2.09
CA PRO A 173 -13.52 8.15 -2.39
C PRO A 173 -12.66 7.80 -3.63
N PRO A 174 -12.05 8.80 -4.29
CA PRO A 174 -11.08 8.59 -5.37
C PRO A 174 -9.67 8.33 -4.81
N GLY A 175 -9.52 7.32 -3.95
CA GLY A 175 -8.24 6.93 -3.34
C GLY A 175 -7.89 5.47 -3.62
N LEU A 176 -6.60 5.15 -3.76
CA LEU A 176 -6.16 3.80 -4.15
C LEU A 176 -6.59 2.73 -3.13
N TYR A 177 -6.48 3.00 -1.83
CA TYR A 177 -6.62 1.96 -0.83
C TYR A 177 -8.05 1.79 -0.30
N SER A 178 -8.80 2.88 -0.19
CA SER A 178 -10.16 2.89 0.35
C SER A 178 -11.24 3.15 -0.71
N GLY A 179 -10.83 3.44 -1.95
CA GLY A 179 -11.68 3.96 -3.00
C GLY A 179 -11.88 3.03 -4.19
N PHE A 180 -12.74 3.47 -5.12
CA PHE A 180 -13.00 2.75 -6.37
C PHE A 180 -11.76 2.55 -7.26
N PRO A 181 -10.71 3.42 -7.25
CA PRO A 181 -9.48 3.17 -8.03
C PRO A 181 -8.75 1.91 -7.57
N GLY A 182 -8.85 1.54 -6.29
CA GLY A 182 -8.29 0.29 -5.79
C GLY A 182 -8.98 -0.94 -6.35
N VAL A 183 -10.31 -0.90 -6.46
CA VAL A 183 -11.10 -1.98 -7.06
C VAL A 183 -10.77 -2.12 -8.54
N ALA A 184 -10.71 -0.99 -9.26
CA ALA A 184 -10.31 -0.96 -10.67
C ALA A 184 -8.87 -1.46 -10.86
N TRP A 185 -7.95 -1.11 -9.97
CA TRP A 185 -6.58 -1.62 -9.98
C TRP A 185 -6.55 -3.15 -9.85
N VAL A 186 -7.32 -3.72 -8.92
CA VAL A 186 -7.40 -5.18 -8.76
C VAL A 186 -7.96 -5.85 -10.00
N ALA A 187 -9.04 -5.30 -10.56
CA ALA A 187 -9.66 -5.84 -11.77
C ALA A 187 -8.66 -5.87 -12.94
N GLU A 188 -7.99 -4.74 -13.22
CA GLU A 188 -6.94 -4.65 -14.24
C GLU A 188 -5.76 -5.58 -13.92
N HIS A 189 -5.34 -5.66 -12.65
CA HIS A 189 -4.23 -6.51 -12.24
C HIS A 189 -4.54 -8.01 -12.42
N LEU A 190 -5.78 -8.43 -12.21
CA LEU A 190 -6.18 -9.82 -12.41
C LEU A 190 -6.49 -10.14 -13.88
N GLN A 191 -6.74 -9.12 -14.70
CA GLN A 191 -6.82 -9.24 -16.15
C GLN A 191 -5.53 -9.87 -16.69
N THR A 192 -5.66 -10.84 -17.59
CA THR A 192 -4.55 -11.60 -18.22
C THR A 192 -3.74 -12.51 -17.28
N ARG A 193 -3.90 -12.38 -15.95
CA ARG A 193 -3.28 -13.26 -14.95
C ARG A 193 -4.19 -14.41 -14.56
N LEU A 194 -5.43 -14.07 -14.21
CA LEU A 194 -6.46 -15.03 -13.82
C LEU A 194 -7.62 -15.06 -14.82
N PHE A 195 -8.01 -13.89 -15.34
CA PHE A 195 -9.13 -13.75 -16.26
C PHE A 195 -8.67 -13.54 -17.70
N GLU A 196 -9.38 -14.16 -18.65
CA GLU A 196 -9.16 -13.88 -20.07
C GLU A 196 -9.95 -12.63 -20.50
N PRO A 197 -9.30 -11.65 -21.15
CA PRO A 197 -10.04 -10.54 -21.74
C PRO A 197 -10.96 -11.05 -22.82
N ASP A 198 -12.22 -10.63 -22.76
CA ASP A 198 -13.16 -10.79 -23.86
C ASP A 198 -12.71 -9.87 -25.01
N PRO A 199 -12.25 -10.41 -26.15
CA PRO A 199 -11.76 -9.61 -27.27
C PRO A 199 -12.83 -8.73 -27.92
N GLU A 200 -14.12 -9.03 -27.68
CA GLU A 200 -15.25 -8.28 -28.20
C GLU A 200 -15.71 -7.17 -27.24
N SER A 201 -15.28 -7.22 -25.98
CA SER A 201 -15.52 -6.17 -24.99
C SER A 201 -14.57 -4.98 -25.23
N GLY A 202 -15.13 -3.76 -25.21
CA GLY A 202 -14.30 -2.54 -25.15
C GLY A 202 -13.53 -2.45 -23.84
N ASP A 203 -12.68 -1.45 -23.69
CA ASP A 203 -11.94 -1.21 -22.45
C ASP A 203 -12.90 -0.86 -21.30
N PRO A 204 -13.14 -1.77 -20.31
CA PRO A 204 -14.18 -1.58 -19.31
C PRO A 204 -13.82 -0.51 -18.27
N TYR A 205 -12.57 -0.02 -18.28
CA TYR A 205 -12.06 0.93 -17.31
C TYR A 205 -11.97 2.36 -17.85
N LEU A 206 -12.41 2.61 -19.10
CA LEU A 206 -12.35 3.95 -19.71
C LEU A 206 -13.15 4.99 -18.90
N GLU A 207 -14.35 4.65 -18.44
CA GLU A 207 -15.17 5.55 -17.62
C GLU A 207 -14.48 5.90 -16.28
N ILE A 208 -13.76 4.93 -15.69
CA ILE A 208 -12.98 5.14 -14.47
C ILE A 208 -11.80 6.07 -14.75
N ASP A 209 -11.08 5.86 -15.84
CA ASP A 209 -9.98 6.71 -16.25
C ASP A 209 -10.44 8.16 -16.49
N GLU A 210 -11.57 8.36 -17.17
CA GLU A 210 -12.16 9.68 -17.43
C GLU A 210 -12.62 10.39 -16.15
N ALA A 211 -13.24 9.67 -15.22
CA ALA A 211 -13.63 10.19 -13.92
C ALA A 211 -12.40 10.63 -13.11
N LEU A 212 -11.33 9.84 -13.14
CA LEU A 212 -10.07 10.17 -12.45
C LEU A 212 -9.32 11.33 -13.11
N LEU A 213 -9.29 11.41 -14.44
CA LEU A 213 -8.73 12.56 -15.17
C LEU A 213 -9.47 13.86 -14.80
N THR A 214 -10.81 13.79 -14.73
CA THR A 214 -11.64 14.90 -14.30
C THR A 214 -11.32 15.28 -12.85
N PHE A 215 -11.27 14.31 -11.94
CA PHE A 215 -10.95 14.53 -10.54
C PHE A 215 -9.57 15.17 -10.35
N VAL A 216 -8.53 14.64 -10.99
CA VAL A 216 -7.16 15.21 -10.94
C VAL A 216 -7.15 16.65 -11.45
N GLY A 217 -7.96 16.97 -12.47
CA GLY A 217 -8.14 18.33 -12.98
C GLY A 217 -8.79 19.31 -11.97
N THR A 218 -9.44 18.81 -10.92
CA THR A 218 -10.03 19.64 -9.85
C THR A 218 -9.11 19.83 -8.65
N LEU A 219 -8.01 19.08 -8.56
CA LEU A 219 -7.10 19.13 -7.41
C LEU A 219 -6.37 20.47 -7.33
N THR A 220 -6.18 20.93 -6.10
CA THR A 220 -5.44 22.13 -5.73
C THR A 220 -4.14 21.76 -5.05
N THR A 221 -3.23 22.73 -4.88
CA THR A 221 -1.96 22.47 -4.20
C THR A 221 -2.11 22.07 -2.72
N ALA A 222 -3.27 22.31 -2.13
CA ALA A 222 -3.61 21.93 -0.75
C ALA A 222 -4.18 20.51 -0.63
N ASP A 223 -4.38 19.79 -1.74
CA ASP A 223 -4.87 18.42 -1.74
C ASP A 223 -3.80 17.39 -1.38
N GLU A 224 -4.23 16.20 -0.96
CA GLU A 224 -3.33 15.14 -0.52
C GLU A 224 -2.49 14.61 -1.68
N TYR A 225 -1.18 14.62 -1.51
CA TYR A 225 -0.26 14.08 -2.51
C TYR A 225 0.04 12.59 -2.30
N ASP A 226 -0.35 12.02 -1.16
CA ASP A 226 0.20 10.75 -0.71
C ASP A 226 -0.28 9.48 -1.43
N LEU A 227 0.24 8.34 -1.00
CA LEU A 227 -0.04 7.03 -1.59
C LEU A 227 -1.41 6.47 -1.16
N ILE A 228 -1.88 6.78 0.05
CA ILE A 228 -3.09 6.17 0.61
C ILE A 228 -4.36 6.81 0.04
N GLY A 229 -4.47 8.13 0.17
CA GLY A 229 -5.65 8.91 -0.25
C GLY A 229 -5.35 9.94 -1.33
N GLY A 230 -4.07 10.20 -1.61
CA GLY A 230 -3.65 11.27 -2.51
C GLY A 230 -3.37 10.85 -3.96
N VAL A 231 -2.88 11.84 -4.72
CA VAL A 231 -2.61 11.72 -6.17
C VAL A 231 -1.54 10.66 -6.49
N THR A 232 -0.61 10.37 -5.56
CA THR A 232 0.41 9.33 -5.77
C THR A 232 -0.25 7.96 -5.87
N GLY A 233 -1.29 7.69 -5.08
CA GLY A 233 -2.08 6.46 -5.20
C GLY A 233 -2.76 6.32 -6.57
N LEU A 234 -3.28 7.42 -7.12
CA LEU A 234 -3.85 7.42 -8.46
C LEU A 234 -2.80 7.15 -9.54
N GLY A 235 -1.55 7.58 -9.33
CA GLY A 235 -0.43 7.23 -10.18
C GLY A 235 -0.11 5.73 -10.19
N VAL A 236 -0.32 5.03 -9.08
CA VAL A 236 -0.19 3.56 -9.03
C VAL A 236 -1.28 2.87 -9.83
N TYR A 237 -2.50 3.39 -9.79
CA TYR A 237 -3.57 2.93 -10.68
C TYR A 237 -3.20 3.17 -12.16
N ALA A 238 -2.80 4.39 -12.50
CA ALA A 238 -2.38 4.76 -13.85
C ALA A 238 -1.21 3.90 -14.36
N ARG A 239 -0.30 3.48 -13.46
CA ARG A 239 0.79 2.54 -13.78
C ARG A 239 0.25 1.20 -14.31
N GLU A 240 -0.73 0.61 -13.64
CA GLU A 240 -1.26 -0.70 -14.09
C GLU A 240 -1.98 -0.56 -15.43
N ARG A 241 -2.53 0.63 -15.70
CA ARG A 241 -3.19 1.03 -16.95
C ARG A 241 -2.25 1.59 -18.02
N LEU A 242 -0.92 1.49 -17.88
CA LEU A 242 0.05 2.14 -18.77
C LEU A 242 -0.06 1.76 -20.25
N ALA A 243 -0.57 0.57 -20.55
CA ALA A 243 -0.79 0.13 -21.93
C ALA A 243 -1.95 0.89 -22.61
N SER A 244 -2.86 1.47 -21.82
CA SER A 244 -3.96 2.28 -22.31
C SER A 244 -3.55 3.75 -22.48
N PRO A 245 -3.97 4.45 -23.56
CA PRO A 245 -3.74 5.88 -23.73
C PRO A 245 -4.28 6.75 -22.58
N SER A 246 -5.43 6.40 -22.01
CA SER A 246 -6.02 7.12 -20.88
C SER A 246 -5.23 6.91 -19.60
N GLY A 247 -4.70 5.71 -19.36
CA GLY A 247 -3.78 5.42 -18.25
C GLY A 247 -2.47 6.20 -18.34
N ALA A 248 -1.85 6.25 -19.53
CA ALA A 248 -0.65 7.05 -19.77
C ALA A 248 -0.90 8.56 -19.54
N LEU A 249 -2.05 9.07 -20.03
CA LEU A 249 -2.46 10.45 -19.80
C LEU A 249 -2.74 10.74 -18.32
N LEU A 250 -3.37 9.81 -17.60
CA LEU A 250 -3.62 9.95 -16.17
C LEU A 250 -2.30 10.03 -15.39
N LEU A 251 -1.32 9.18 -15.70
CA LEU A 251 0.00 9.25 -15.07
C LEU A 251 0.69 10.59 -15.38
N GLU A 252 0.60 11.10 -16.61
CA GLU A 252 1.10 12.42 -16.95
C GLU A 252 0.46 13.52 -16.09
N ARG A 253 -0.87 13.51 -15.91
CA ARG A 253 -1.57 14.50 -15.07
C ARG A 253 -1.23 14.38 -13.59
N VAL A 254 -0.98 13.17 -13.10
CA VAL A 254 -0.48 12.93 -11.75
C VAL A 254 0.90 13.56 -11.57
N VAL A 255 1.82 13.35 -12.52
CA VAL A 255 3.16 13.97 -12.49
C VAL A 255 3.07 15.50 -12.53
N ASP A 256 2.20 16.04 -13.38
CA ASP A 256 1.99 17.49 -13.46
C ASP A 256 1.49 18.06 -12.14
N HIS A 257 0.52 17.39 -11.51
CA HIS A 257 0.01 17.83 -10.22
C HIS A 257 1.09 17.78 -9.12
N LEU A 258 1.86 16.69 -9.04
CA LEU A 258 2.99 16.59 -8.13
C LEU A 258 4.03 17.69 -8.37
N ALA A 259 4.28 18.07 -9.62
CA ALA A 259 5.15 19.19 -9.97
C ALA A 259 4.60 20.53 -9.43
N THR A 260 3.28 20.76 -9.50
CA THR A 260 2.66 21.99 -8.96
C THR A 260 2.73 22.08 -7.43
N GLN A 261 2.73 20.94 -6.74
CA GLN A 261 2.81 20.86 -5.28
C GLN A 261 4.26 20.87 -4.74
N ALA A 262 5.24 20.69 -5.62
CA ALA A 262 6.63 20.52 -5.23
C ALA A 262 7.25 21.81 -4.68
N GLU A 263 7.86 21.72 -3.51
CA GLU A 263 8.72 22.76 -2.94
C GLU A 263 10.17 22.46 -3.32
N THR A 264 10.77 23.28 -4.18
CA THR A 264 12.16 23.12 -4.61
C THR A 264 13.05 24.18 -3.95
N GLY A 265 14.09 23.73 -3.25
CA GLY A 265 15.09 24.56 -2.59
C GLY A 265 16.52 24.03 -2.74
N PRO A 266 17.49 24.63 -2.03
CA PRO A 266 18.90 24.23 -2.10
C PRO A 266 19.13 22.75 -1.75
N ASP A 267 18.37 22.25 -0.77
CA ASP A 267 18.48 20.87 -0.27
C ASP A 267 17.80 19.84 -1.17
N GLY A 268 17.01 20.26 -2.18
CA GLY A 268 16.27 19.36 -3.06
C GLY A 268 14.80 19.73 -3.18
N THR A 269 13.99 18.74 -3.56
CA THR A 269 12.56 18.88 -3.83
C THR A 269 11.77 18.07 -2.81
N THR A 270 10.66 18.60 -2.30
CA THR A 270 9.83 17.94 -1.30
C THR A 270 8.36 18.34 -1.42
N TRP A 271 7.50 17.70 -0.63
CA TRP A 271 6.07 17.94 -0.57
C TRP A 271 5.61 18.15 0.87
N PHE A 272 5.05 19.33 1.12
CA PHE A 272 4.62 19.74 2.45
C PHE A 272 3.19 19.28 2.74
N THR A 273 2.95 18.72 3.93
CA THR A 273 1.61 18.39 4.41
C THR A 273 1.09 19.53 5.29
N PRO A 274 0.08 20.29 4.84
CA PRO A 274 -0.41 21.44 5.59
C PRO A 274 -1.20 21.03 6.84
N PRO A 275 -1.28 21.88 7.89
CA PRO A 275 -1.89 21.55 9.17
C PRO A 275 -3.33 21.03 9.07
N HIS A 276 -4.13 21.57 8.16
CA HIS A 276 -5.54 21.19 7.99
C HIS A 276 -5.73 19.77 7.44
N ARG A 277 -4.69 19.19 6.83
CA ARG A 277 -4.64 17.78 6.38
C ARG A 277 -4.15 16.82 7.46
N LEU A 278 -3.55 17.33 8.52
CA LEU A 278 -3.12 16.49 9.62
C LEU A 278 -4.32 16.07 10.48
N PRO A 279 -4.37 14.80 10.95
CA PRO A 279 -5.23 14.40 12.05
C PRO A 279 -5.07 15.32 13.25
N GLU A 280 -6.13 15.51 14.04
CA GLU A 280 -6.15 16.43 15.18
C GLU A 280 -4.93 16.28 16.09
N TRP A 281 -4.62 15.04 16.50
CA TRP A 281 -3.47 14.75 17.36
C TRP A 281 -2.11 15.11 16.73
N GLN A 282 -1.95 14.97 15.41
CA GLN A 282 -0.73 15.40 14.72
C GLN A 282 -0.68 16.91 14.59
N ARG A 283 -1.82 17.55 14.35
CA ARG A 283 -1.92 19.01 14.25
C ARG A 283 -1.58 19.69 15.58
N GLU A 284 -1.92 19.07 16.71
CA GLU A 284 -1.51 19.55 18.04
C GLU A 284 0.02 19.53 18.21
N ILE A 285 0.70 18.50 17.69
CA ILE A 285 2.17 18.35 17.78
C ILE A 285 2.88 19.20 16.71
N HIS A 286 2.28 19.33 15.52
CA HIS A 286 2.81 20.00 14.36
C HIS A 286 1.81 21.06 13.83
N PRO A 287 1.57 22.15 14.59
CA PRO A 287 0.57 23.15 14.24
C PRO A 287 0.89 23.93 12.97
N GLN A 288 2.15 23.87 12.53
CA GLN A 288 2.64 24.48 11.29
C GLN A 288 2.76 23.48 10.14
N GLY A 289 2.21 22.27 10.25
CA GLY A 289 2.35 21.22 9.25
C GLY A 289 3.70 20.51 9.35
N LEU A 290 3.95 19.59 8.42
CA LEU A 290 5.14 18.72 8.44
C LEU A 290 5.48 18.17 7.06
N TYR A 291 6.68 17.61 6.94
CA TYR A 291 7.07 16.76 5.81
C TYR A 291 7.05 15.29 6.27
N ASN A 292 6.25 14.45 5.61
CA ASN A 292 6.13 13.03 5.93
C ASN A 292 7.30 12.23 5.36
N LEU A 293 8.02 11.48 6.20
CA LEU A 293 9.11 10.60 5.77
C LEU A 293 8.67 9.14 5.58
N GLY A 294 7.40 8.81 5.86
CA GLY A 294 6.84 7.48 5.62
C GLY A 294 6.40 7.27 4.18
N VAL A 295 6.41 6.02 3.72
CA VAL A 295 5.91 5.64 2.39
C VAL A 295 4.43 5.97 2.24
N ALA A 296 3.62 5.65 3.26
CA ALA A 296 2.16 5.79 3.15
C ALA A 296 1.72 7.24 2.88
N HIS A 297 2.35 8.21 3.55
CA HIS A 297 1.88 9.60 3.55
C HIS A 297 2.89 10.62 2.99
N GLY A 298 4.02 10.17 2.43
CA GLY A 298 5.21 11.01 2.31
C GLY A 298 6.05 10.83 1.05
N ILE A 299 7.20 11.51 1.09
CA ILE A 299 8.16 11.62 -0.03
C ILE A 299 8.58 10.26 -0.64
N PRO A 300 8.80 9.17 0.14
CA PRO A 300 9.27 7.91 -0.44
C PRO A 300 8.35 7.29 -1.50
N ALA A 301 7.03 7.41 -1.36
CA ALA A 301 6.11 6.95 -2.40
C ALA A 301 6.16 7.84 -3.65
N VAL A 302 6.25 9.16 -3.45
CA VAL A 302 6.35 10.13 -4.55
C VAL A 302 7.58 9.85 -5.41
N LEU A 303 8.76 9.64 -4.81
CA LEU A 303 9.97 9.35 -5.58
C LEU A 303 9.88 8.01 -6.33
N ALA A 304 9.25 6.99 -5.75
CA ALA A 304 9.08 5.70 -6.43
C ALA A 304 8.17 5.85 -7.66
N LEU A 305 7.07 6.59 -7.53
CA LEU A 305 6.17 6.87 -8.64
C LEU A 305 6.84 7.72 -9.73
N LEU A 306 7.58 8.77 -9.38
CA LEU A 306 8.30 9.60 -10.34
C LEU A 306 9.33 8.78 -11.13
N ALA A 307 10.02 7.84 -10.47
CA ALA A 307 10.95 6.94 -11.13
C ALA A 307 10.25 5.94 -12.07
N ILE A 308 9.07 5.45 -11.68
CA ILE A 308 8.21 4.63 -12.55
C ILE A 308 7.79 5.43 -13.80
N ALA A 309 7.38 6.69 -13.63
CA ALA A 309 7.03 7.56 -14.75
C ALA A 309 8.25 7.81 -15.68
N CYS A 310 9.43 8.05 -15.11
CA CYS A 310 10.68 8.16 -15.87
C CYS A 310 10.96 6.90 -16.70
N ARG A 311 10.88 5.72 -16.07
CA ARG A 311 11.11 4.43 -16.74
C ARG A 311 10.09 4.16 -17.85
N ALA A 312 8.85 4.59 -17.67
CA ALA A 312 7.79 4.48 -18.67
C ALA A 312 7.90 5.52 -19.81
N GLY A 313 8.79 6.52 -19.69
CA GLY A 313 8.88 7.63 -20.64
C GLY A 313 7.70 8.60 -20.57
N VAL A 314 6.89 8.56 -19.50
CA VAL A 314 5.72 9.42 -19.31
C VAL A 314 6.13 10.65 -18.52
N ALA A 315 5.95 11.84 -19.11
CA ALA A 315 6.34 13.14 -18.52
C ALA A 315 7.78 13.13 -17.95
N ALA A 316 8.69 12.36 -18.56
CA ALA A 316 10.02 12.09 -18.01
C ALA A 316 10.88 13.35 -17.87
N ASP A 317 10.69 14.34 -18.75
CA ASP A 317 11.31 15.66 -18.71
C ASP A 317 10.94 16.45 -17.45
N ARG A 318 9.73 16.24 -16.91
CA ARG A 318 9.24 16.86 -15.68
C ARG A 318 9.49 15.97 -14.46
N ALA A 319 9.30 14.66 -14.59
CA ALA A 319 9.46 13.71 -13.50
C ALA A 319 10.92 13.58 -13.04
N ARG A 320 11.89 13.59 -13.97
CA ARG A 320 13.29 13.34 -13.63
C ARG A 320 13.91 14.42 -12.72
N PRO A 321 13.77 15.73 -12.98
CA PRO A 321 14.27 16.75 -12.07
C PRO A 321 13.63 16.69 -10.68
N LEU A 322 12.33 16.38 -10.59
CA LEU A 322 11.62 16.20 -9.32
C LEU A 322 12.16 15.00 -8.56
N LEU A 323 12.41 13.89 -9.25
CA LEU A 323 12.99 12.68 -8.67
C LEU A 323 14.39 12.94 -8.10
N ASP A 324 15.28 13.54 -8.89
CA ASP A 324 16.65 13.87 -8.46
C ASP A 324 16.63 14.80 -7.24
N GLY A 325 15.71 15.77 -7.23
CA GLY A 325 15.46 16.66 -6.10
C GLY A 325 14.94 15.93 -4.87
N ALA A 326 13.97 15.03 -5.03
CA ALA A 326 13.34 14.27 -3.95
C ALA A 326 14.31 13.33 -3.26
N VAL A 327 15.12 12.59 -4.03
CA VAL A 327 16.15 11.69 -3.48
C VAL A 327 17.18 12.50 -2.69
N ARG A 328 17.69 13.60 -3.25
CA ARG A 328 18.64 14.48 -2.56
C ARG A 328 18.07 15.04 -1.27
N TRP A 329 16.83 15.53 -1.30
CA TRP A 329 16.16 16.08 -0.12
C TRP A 329 15.96 15.01 0.96
N LEU A 330 15.46 13.83 0.59
CA LEU A 330 15.25 12.72 1.51
C LEU A 330 16.56 12.31 2.18
N LEU A 331 17.62 12.05 1.42
CA LEU A 331 18.91 11.63 1.96
C LEU A 331 19.55 12.68 2.87
N ALA A 332 19.27 13.96 2.65
CA ALA A 332 19.71 15.05 3.52
C ALA A 332 18.96 15.10 4.87
N ARG A 333 17.93 14.27 5.09
CA ARG A 333 17.18 14.14 6.36
C ARG A 333 17.55 12.88 7.15
N GLN A 334 18.64 12.21 6.80
CA GLN A 334 19.15 11.11 7.62
C GLN A 334 19.49 11.59 9.03
N LEU A 335 19.12 10.77 10.01
CA LEU A 335 19.47 10.96 11.40
C LEU A 335 20.99 10.73 11.60
N PRO A 336 21.58 11.30 12.66
CA PRO A 336 23.00 11.10 12.97
C PRO A 336 23.37 9.62 13.10
N ALA A 337 24.60 9.27 12.72
CA ALA A 337 25.10 7.90 12.89
C ALA A 337 24.97 7.43 14.35
N GLY A 338 24.53 6.18 14.54
CA GLY A 338 24.31 5.58 15.85
C GLY A 338 22.88 5.69 16.38
N THR A 339 21.97 6.37 15.68
CA THR A 339 20.53 6.29 15.97
C THR A 339 19.97 4.92 15.60
N ALA A 340 18.88 4.51 16.26
CA ALA A 340 18.24 3.20 16.01
C ALA A 340 17.57 3.07 14.63
N SER A 341 17.40 4.18 13.90
CA SER A 341 16.95 4.21 12.51
C SER A 341 17.73 5.26 11.73
N CYS A 342 17.81 5.09 10.41
CA CYS A 342 18.37 6.07 9.48
C CYS A 342 17.46 7.29 9.33
N PHE A 343 16.15 7.12 9.47
CA PHE A 343 15.18 8.21 9.34
C PHE A 343 14.19 8.27 10.50
N GLY A 344 13.69 9.47 10.78
CA GLY A 344 12.51 9.67 11.63
C GLY A 344 11.21 9.45 10.85
N THR A 345 10.06 9.73 11.48
CA THR A 345 8.75 9.64 10.81
C THR A 345 8.37 10.90 10.04
N VAL A 346 8.90 12.04 10.48
CA VAL A 346 8.61 13.37 9.91
C VAL A 346 9.88 14.22 9.92
N ALA A 347 9.96 15.20 9.04
CA ALA A 347 10.93 16.28 9.11
C ALA A 347 10.20 17.59 9.40
N VAL A 348 10.62 18.30 10.45
CA VAL A 348 10.13 19.64 10.81
C VAL A 348 11.30 20.51 11.26
N ALA A 349 11.25 21.81 10.96
CA ALA A 349 12.30 22.75 11.37
C ALA A 349 12.38 22.83 12.90
N GLY A 350 13.60 22.64 13.45
CA GLY A 350 13.82 22.65 14.90
C GLY A 350 13.25 21.44 15.65
N GLY A 351 12.79 20.40 14.95
CA GLY A 351 12.33 19.16 15.57
C GLY A 351 13.51 18.33 16.10
N GLU A 352 13.32 17.73 17.28
CA GLU A 352 14.30 16.80 17.83
C GLU A 352 14.36 15.50 17.01
N PRO A 353 15.56 14.98 16.70
CA PRO A 353 15.73 13.68 16.08
C PRO A 353 15.03 12.58 16.90
N SER A 354 14.09 11.86 16.29
CA SER A 354 13.41 10.73 16.92
C SER A 354 13.47 9.51 16.00
N PRO A 355 13.95 8.35 16.48
CA PRO A 355 13.99 7.16 15.66
C PRO A 355 12.58 6.69 15.30
N SER A 356 12.43 6.18 14.08
CA SER A 356 11.19 5.58 13.59
C SER A 356 11.07 4.12 14.01
N ARG A 357 9.87 3.55 13.83
CA ARG A 357 9.64 2.10 13.96
C ARG A 357 10.19 1.34 12.74
N LEU A 358 10.13 0.01 12.79
CA LEU A 358 10.25 -0.79 11.58
C LEU A 358 8.84 -1.05 11.02
N ALA A 359 8.57 -0.55 9.82
CA ALA A 359 7.33 -0.79 9.08
C ALA A 359 7.52 -0.46 7.60
N TRP A 360 6.57 -0.91 6.77
CA TRP A 360 6.42 -0.40 5.41
C TRP A 360 5.94 1.06 5.41
N CYS A 361 4.88 1.37 6.17
CA CYS A 361 4.24 2.69 6.10
C CYS A 361 5.14 3.82 6.62
N TYR A 362 5.91 3.57 7.68
CA TYR A 362 6.85 4.52 8.29
C TYR A 362 8.07 3.80 8.86
N GLY A 363 9.23 4.02 8.24
CA GLY A 363 10.51 3.54 8.75
C GLY A 363 11.48 3.17 7.66
N ASP A 364 12.70 2.85 8.07
CA ASP A 364 13.81 2.49 7.18
C ASP A 364 13.45 1.39 6.14
N PRO A 365 12.72 0.31 6.46
CA PRO A 365 12.39 -0.73 5.47
C PRO A 365 11.60 -0.20 4.27
N GLY A 366 10.52 0.56 4.51
CA GLY A 366 9.71 1.12 3.43
C GLY A 366 10.47 2.18 2.63
N ILE A 367 11.25 3.03 3.32
CA ILE A 367 12.10 4.04 2.66
C ILE A 367 13.14 3.37 1.77
N ALA A 368 13.82 2.34 2.26
CA ALA A 368 14.81 1.61 1.48
C ALA A 368 14.18 0.90 0.28
N ALA A 369 13.00 0.30 0.43
CA ALA A 369 12.33 -0.43 -0.65
C ALA A 369 11.92 0.51 -1.79
N THR A 370 11.29 1.63 -1.46
CA THR A 370 10.90 2.65 -2.45
C THR A 370 12.12 3.33 -3.10
N LEU A 371 13.19 3.59 -2.34
CA LEU A 371 14.44 4.11 -2.89
C LEU A 371 15.13 3.10 -3.83
N LEU A 372 15.05 1.80 -3.52
CA LEU A 372 15.58 0.75 -4.39
C LEU A 372 14.80 0.69 -5.71
N VAL A 373 13.46 0.72 -5.66
CA VAL A 373 12.62 0.82 -6.86
C VAL A 373 13.00 2.04 -7.69
N ALA A 374 13.18 3.19 -7.04
CA ALA A 374 13.57 4.40 -7.73
C ALA A 374 14.95 4.32 -8.37
N ALA A 375 15.93 3.76 -7.66
CA ALA A 375 17.29 3.56 -8.16
C ALA A 375 17.33 2.66 -9.39
N GLN A 376 16.62 1.52 -9.33
CA GLN A 376 16.55 0.57 -10.44
C GLN A 376 15.80 1.15 -11.64
N ALA A 377 14.73 1.90 -11.40
CA ALA A 377 13.95 2.53 -12.46
C ALA A 377 14.68 3.69 -13.14
N ALA A 378 15.47 4.46 -12.37
CA ALA A 378 16.26 5.59 -12.88
C ALA A 378 17.64 5.18 -13.42
N GLY A 379 18.09 3.95 -13.16
CA GLY A 379 19.42 3.47 -13.52
C GLY A 379 20.54 4.15 -12.71
N GLU A 380 20.33 4.33 -11.40
CA GLU A 380 21.21 5.08 -10.49
C GLU A 380 21.89 4.18 -9.43
N PRO A 381 23.10 3.64 -9.70
CA PRO A 381 23.77 2.69 -8.81
C PRO A 381 24.10 3.28 -7.43
N ALA A 382 24.33 4.59 -7.33
CA ALA A 382 24.60 5.25 -6.06
C ALA A 382 23.36 5.26 -5.14
N TRP A 383 22.17 5.41 -5.72
CA TRP A 383 20.91 5.34 -4.98
C TRP A 383 20.62 3.90 -4.55
N GLU A 384 20.90 2.92 -5.41
CA GLU A 384 20.77 1.51 -5.10
C GLU A 384 21.68 1.10 -3.94
N ALA A 385 22.96 1.48 -3.99
CA ALA A 385 23.90 1.24 -2.90
C ALA A 385 23.42 1.84 -1.58
N LYS A 386 22.86 3.06 -1.62
CA LYS A 386 22.31 3.73 -0.44
C LYS A 386 21.03 3.06 0.07
N ALA A 387 20.13 2.62 -0.81
CA ALA A 387 18.94 1.86 -0.44
C ALA A 387 19.31 0.57 0.30
N LEU A 388 20.28 -0.19 -0.23
CA LEU A 388 20.76 -1.42 0.40
C LEU A 388 21.49 -1.13 1.72
N GLU A 389 22.22 -0.03 1.85
CA GLU A 389 22.81 0.40 3.12
C GLU A 389 21.74 0.61 4.21
N ILE A 390 20.68 1.36 3.90
CA ILE A 390 19.56 1.61 4.81
C ILE A 390 18.83 0.29 5.14
N ALA A 391 18.60 -0.57 4.15
CA ALA A 391 17.99 -1.88 4.37
C ALA A 391 18.83 -2.76 5.31
N ARG A 392 20.17 -2.79 5.14
CA ARG A 392 21.07 -3.56 6.02
C ARG A 392 21.04 -3.03 7.45
N HIS A 393 20.95 -1.71 7.62
CA HIS A 393 20.78 -1.10 8.94
C HIS A 393 19.48 -1.58 9.60
N ALA A 394 18.37 -1.55 8.86
CA ALA A 394 17.07 -2.03 9.34
C ALA A 394 17.07 -3.53 9.67
N ALA A 395 17.68 -4.36 8.83
CA ALA A 395 17.76 -5.82 9.00
C ALA A 395 18.53 -6.23 10.28
N ARG A 396 19.45 -5.39 10.77
CA ARG A 396 20.26 -5.64 11.97
C ARG A 396 19.62 -5.14 13.26
N ARG A 397 18.50 -4.43 13.18
CA ARG A 397 17.81 -3.89 14.35
C ARG A 397 17.11 -5.00 15.12
N ALA A 398 17.30 -5.01 16.45
CA ALA A 398 16.73 -6.03 17.31
C ALA A 398 15.18 -6.01 17.25
N PRO A 399 14.51 -7.18 17.22
CA PRO A 399 13.05 -7.25 17.16
C PRO A 399 12.34 -6.49 18.28
N GLU A 400 12.92 -6.41 19.47
CA GLU A 400 12.38 -5.71 20.64
C GLU A 400 12.34 -4.19 20.41
N GLN A 401 13.20 -3.68 19.52
CA GLN A 401 13.26 -2.28 19.14
C GLN A 401 12.39 -1.98 17.91
N SER A 402 11.70 -2.96 17.33
CA SER A 402 10.94 -2.79 16.08
C SER A 402 9.62 -2.03 16.24
N PHE A 403 9.03 -2.07 17.43
CA PHE A 403 7.65 -1.65 17.74
C PHE A 403 6.56 -2.43 17.00
N VAL A 404 6.87 -3.60 16.44
CA VAL A 404 5.89 -4.50 15.80
C VAL A 404 5.02 -5.16 16.87
N ARG A 405 3.70 -5.13 16.66
CA ARG A 405 2.70 -5.68 17.59
C ARG A 405 1.92 -6.84 17.02
N ASP A 406 1.73 -6.89 15.70
CA ASP A 406 0.88 -7.85 15.02
C ASP A 406 1.52 -8.35 13.71
N ALA A 407 0.75 -9.15 12.97
CA ALA A 407 1.17 -9.79 11.74
C ALA A 407 0.96 -8.95 10.47
N GLY A 408 0.29 -7.78 10.51
CA GLY A 408 -0.15 -7.08 9.31
C GLY A 408 0.95 -6.62 8.34
N ILE A 409 0.57 -6.24 7.11
CA ILE A 409 1.51 -5.72 6.10
C ILE A 409 1.93 -4.29 6.41
N CYS A 410 0.98 -3.42 6.74
CA CYS A 410 1.19 -1.98 6.82
C CYS A 410 2.32 -1.62 7.81
N HIS A 411 2.31 -2.28 8.96
CA HIS A 411 3.24 -2.03 10.06
C HIS A 411 3.44 -3.23 11.00
N GLY A 412 3.18 -4.44 10.51
CA GLY A 412 3.34 -5.69 11.25
C GLY A 412 4.51 -6.53 10.74
N ALA A 413 4.60 -7.76 11.27
CA ALA A 413 5.67 -8.69 10.96
C ALA A 413 5.66 -9.16 9.50
N ALA A 414 4.49 -9.40 8.89
CA ALA A 414 4.43 -9.87 7.50
C ALA A 414 4.96 -8.80 6.53
N GLY A 415 4.65 -7.52 6.78
CA GLY A 415 5.22 -6.42 5.99
C GLY A 415 6.74 -6.43 5.99
N LEU A 416 7.36 -6.57 7.17
CA LEU A 416 8.82 -6.65 7.27
C LEU A 416 9.38 -7.90 6.59
N ALA A 417 8.76 -9.05 6.79
CA ALA A 417 9.16 -10.29 6.12
C ALA A 417 9.18 -10.12 4.59
N HIS A 418 8.14 -9.51 4.05
CA HIS A 418 7.99 -9.27 2.61
C HIS A 418 9.06 -8.31 2.07
N LEU A 419 9.30 -7.19 2.75
CA LEU A 419 10.31 -6.21 2.33
C LEU A 419 11.73 -6.82 2.35
N PHE A 420 12.07 -7.57 3.39
CA PHE A 420 13.37 -8.25 3.45
C PHE A 420 13.50 -9.37 2.41
N ASN A 421 12.40 -10.07 2.07
CA ASN A 421 12.39 -11.00 0.94
C ASN A 421 12.69 -10.25 -0.37
N ARG A 422 12.01 -9.12 -0.65
CA ARG A 422 12.30 -8.27 -1.83
C ARG A 422 13.77 -7.83 -1.90
N PHE A 423 14.37 -7.41 -0.79
CA PHE A 423 15.80 -7.07 -0.75
C PHE A 423 16.70 -8.26 -1.03
N TRP A 424 16.37 -9.45 -0.51
CA TRP A 424 17.10 -10.67 -0.80
C TRP A 424 16.99 -11.05 -2.29
N GLN A 425 15.80 -10.99 -2.89
CA GLN A 425 15.59 -11.30 -4.31
C GLN A 425 16.37 -10.34 -5.22
N ALA A 426 16.47 -9.07 -4.81
CA ALA A 426 17.20 -8.05 -5.57
C ALA A 426 18.72 -8.14 -5.43
N SER A 427 19.26 -8.57 -4.27
CA SER A 427 20.70 -8.47 -3.97
C SER A 427 21.42 -9.80 -3.75
N GLY A 428 20.68 -10.87 -3.43
CA GLY A 428 21.23 -12.15 -3.01
C GLY A 428 21.87 -12.15 -1.61
N GLU A 429 21.83 -11.05 -0.84
CA GLU A 429 22.54 -10.97 0.43
C GLU A 429 21.85 -11.78 1.55
N ALA A 430 22.63 -12.62 2.24
CA ALA A 430 22.14 -13.50 3.30
C ALA A 430 21.49 -12.73 4.46
N VAL A 431 21.97 -11.52 4.79
CA VAL A 431 21.38 -10.70 5.86
C VAL A 431 19.90 -10.39 5.64
N PHE A 432 19.49 -10.22 4.38
CA PHE A 432 18.08 -9.99 4.04
C PHE A 432 17.28 -11.28 4.07
N ARG A 433 17.85 -12.39 3.58
CA ARG A 433 17.23 -13.71 3.67
C ARG A 433 16.95 -14.08 5.13
N ASP A 434 17.95 -13.94 5.98
CA ASP A 434 17.87 -14.28 7.40
C ASP A 434 16.85 -13.40 8.13
N ALA A 435 16.82 -12.10 7.82
CA ALA A 435 15.81 -11.18 8.35
C ALA A 435 14.40 -11.54 7.86
N ALA A 436 14.23 -11.86 6.58
CA ALA A 436 12.94 -12.26 6.02
C ALA A 436 12.40 -13.52 6.70
N VAL A 437 13.23 -14.56 6.83
CA VAL A 437 12.86 -15.82 7.51
C VAL A 437 12.50 -15.57 8.98
N ALA A 438 13.29 -14.77 9.70
CA ALA A 438 12.99 -14.43 11.10
C ALA A 438 11.64 -13.71 11.26
N TRP A 439 11.31 -12.79 10.34
CA TRP A 439 10.02 -12.10 10.35
C TRP A 439 8.86 -12.97 9.88
N ILE A 440 9.07 -13.98 9.02
CA ILE A 440 8.05 -15.00 8.74
C ILE A 440 7.76 -15.83 10.00
N GLU A 441 8.79 -16.32 10.69
CA GLU A 441 8.57 -17.07 11.93
C GLU A 441 7.87 -16.22 12.99
N ARG A 442 8.19 -14.92 13.06
CA ARG A 442 7.48 -13.98 13.93
C ARG A 442 6.02 -13.78 13.52
N THR A 443 5.75 -13.70 12.21
CA THR A 443 4.39 -13.65 11.65
C THR A 443 3.60 -14.87 12.11
N LEU A 444 4.11 -16.09 11.87
CA LEU A 444 3.45 -17.33 12.30
C LEU A 444 3.30 -17.42 13.83
N ALA A 445 4.24 -16.87 14.60
CA ALA A 445 4.15 -16.83 16.07
C ALA A 445 3.06 -15.89 16.61
N PHE A 446 2.48 -15.00 15.79
CA PHE A 446 1.30 -14.23 16.16
C PHE A 446 -0.02 -15.01 16.00
N GLN A 447 0.03 -16.22 15.42
CA GLN A 447 -1.14 -17.06 15.28
C GLN A 447 -1.54 -17.66 16.63
N VAL A 448 -2.73 -17.28 17.13
CA VAL A 448 -3.32 -17.80 18.37
C VAL A 448 -4.63 -18.52 18.04
N PRO A 449 -4.68 -19.87 18.14
CA PRO A 449 -5.88 -20.63 17.78
C PRO A 449 -7.15 -20.13 18.50
N GLY A 450 -8.21 -19.87 17.72
CA GLY A 450 -9.49 -19.39 18.24
C GLY A 450 -9.62 -17.87 18.38
N GLU A 451 -8.57 -17.11 18.09
CA GLU A 451 -8.60 -15.64 18.06
C GLU A 451 -8.56 -15.09 16.62
N GLY A 452 -9.05 -13.87 16.43
CA GLY A 452 -8.94 -13.16 15.15
C GLY A 452 -9.52 -13.94 13.96
N ILE A 453 -8.83 -13.87 12.81
CA ILE A 453 -9.14 -14.64 11.61
C ILE A 453 -8.00 -15.64 11.38
N ALA A 454 -8.31 -16.93 11.40
CA ALA A 454 -7.33 -18.02 11.36
C ALA A 454 -6.22 -17.92 12.44
N GLY A 455 -6.52 -17.29 13.57
CA GLY A 455 -5.57 -17.06 14.66
C GLY A 455 -4.85 -15.71 14.60
N PHE A 456 -5.08 -14.88 13.57
CA PHE A 456 -4.42 -13.59 13.43
C PHE A 456 -5.33 -12.43 13.85
N SER A 457 -4.88 -11.65 14.84
CA SER A 457 -5.54 -10.42 15.30
C SER A 457 -4.70 -9.19 14.96
N ALA A 458 -5.36 -8.09 14.59
CA ALA A 458 -4.72 -6.81 14.33
C ALA A 458 -4.83 -5.87 15.54
N TRP A 459 -3.79 -5.08 15.82
CA TRP A 459 -3.81 -4.11 16.90
C TRP A 459 -4.26 -2.73 16.40
N HIS A 460 -5.48 -2.32 16.73
CA HIS A 460 -5.99 -1.00 16.37
C HIS A 460 -5.80 -0.04 17.54
N ALA A 461 -4.87 0.91 17.39
CA ALA A 461 -4.77 2.04 18.28
C ALA A 461 -5.93 3.01 18.02
N GLN A 462 -6.49 3.62 19.08
CA GLN A 462 -7.51 4.66 18.98
C GLN A 462 -7.04 5.90 19.75
N SER A 463 -7.15 7.09 19.16
CA SER A 463 -6.76 8.33 19.83
C SER A 463 -7.58 8.54 21.11
N GLY A 464 -6.91 8.82 22.22
CA GLY A 464 -7.56 9.07 23.51
C GLY A 464 -8.26 7.87 24.14
N GLN A 465 -8.13 6.66 23.58
CA GLN A 465 -8.70 5.43 24.13
C GLN A 465 -7.66 4.30 24.17
N GLN A 466 -7.94 3.28 24.97
CA GLN A 466 -7.11 2.09 25.00
C GLN A 466 -7.25 1.35 23.65
N GLY A 467 -6.12 1.04 23.01
CA GLY A 467 -6.13 0.25 21.78
C GLY A 467 -6.76 -1.13 22.00
N ARG A 468 -7.26 -1.73 20.92
CA ARG A 468 -7.95 -3.02 20.96
C ARG A 468 -7.46 -3.96 19.88
N TRP A 469 -7.51 -5.25 20.19
CA TRP A 469 -7.36 -6.31 19.21
C TRP A 469 -8.66 -6.52 18.45
N VAL A 470 -8.56 -6.68 17.13
CA VAL A 470 -9.72 -6.92 16.25
C VAL A 470 -9.43 -8.04 15.27
N ALA A 471 -10.49 -8.76 14.89
CA ALA A 471 -10.49 -9.61 13.71
C ALA A 471 -10.58 -8.70 12.47
N GLU A 472 -9.45 -8.49 11.80
CA GLU A 472 -9.35 -7.65 10.61
C GLU A 472 -9.12 -8.55 9.38
N PRO A 473 -10.06 -8.61 8.42
CA PRO A 473 -9.92 -9.45 7.23
C PRO A 473 -8.98 -8.84 6.19
N GLY A 474 -8.81 -7.51 6.19
CA GLY A 474 -8.24 -6.75 5.09
C GLY A 474 -6.80 -7.07 4.69
N LEU A 475 -6.42 -6.58 3.51
CA LEU A 475 -5.08 -6.73 2.95
C LEU A 475 -4.02 -5.97 3.75
N LEU A 476 -4.27 -4.72 4.15
CA LEU A 476 -3.20 -3.90 4.74
C LEU A 476 -2.87 -4.28 6.19
N GLU A 477 -3.88 -4.56 6.99
CA GLU A 477 -3.73 -4.75 8.45
C GLU A 477 -4.13 -6.17 8.89
N GLY A 478 -4.77 -6.94 8.02
CA GLY A 478 -5.49 -8.15 8.36
C GLY A 478 -4.96 -9.44 7.76
N ALA A 479 -5.76 -10.50 7.92
CA ALA A 479 -5.41 -11.87 7.56
C ALA A 479 -5.15 -12.07 6.05
N THR A 480 -5.88 -11.38 5.18
CA THR A 480 -5.65 -11.41 3.72
C THR A 480 -4.22 -11.04 3.37
N GLY A 481 -3.70 -9.97 3.98
CA GLY A 481 -2.31 -9.54 3.76
C GLY A 481 -1.29 -10.55 4.29
N VAL A 482 -1.56 -11.11 5.47
CA VAL A 482 -0.73 -12.17 6.04
C VAL A 482 -0.65 -13.36 5.08
N GLY A 483 -1.78 -13.80 4.53
CA GLY A 483 -1.86 -14.87 3.55
C GLY A 483 -1.05 -14.58 2.29
N LEU A 484 -1.18 -13.39 1.71
CA LEU A 484 -0.41 -12.96 0.53
C LEU A 484 1.10 -12.99 0.75
N VAL A 485 1.57 -12.55 1.92
CA VAL A 485 3.01 -12.57 2.25
C VAL A 485 3.52 -13.99 2.47
N LEU A 486 2.75 -14.84 3.17
CA LEU A 486 3.13 -16.23 3.38
C LEU A 486 3.18 -16.99 2.05
N LEU A 487 2.23 -16.73 1.13
CA LEU A 487 2.27 -17.24 -0.24
C LEU A 487 3.50 -16.77 -1.00
N ALA A 488 3.85 -15.48 -0.93
CA ALA A 488 5.06 -14.95 -1.57
C ALA A 488 6.35 -15.60 -1.05
N ALA A 489 6.36 -16.09 0.19
CA ALA A 489 7.51 -16.75 0.78
C ALA A 489 7.68 -18.23 0.35
N VAL A 490 6.64 -18.87 -0.17
CA VAL A 490 6.65 -20.30 -0.55
C VAL A 490 6.44 -20.54 -2.05
N SER A 491 5.89 -19.55 -2.75
CA SER A 491 5.57 -19.65 -4.18
C SER A 491 6.73 -19.23 -5.07
N ALA A 492 6.78 -19.80 -6.27
CA ALA A 492 7.62 -19.31 -7.38
C ALA A 492 6.91 -18.21 -8.20
N VAL A 493 5.64 -17.93 -7.92
CA VAL A 493 4.89 -16.82 -8.50
C VAL A 493 5.41 -15.52 -7.89
N GLU A 494 5.88 -14.60 -8.73
CA GLU A 494 6.30 -13.29 -8.28
C GLU A 494 5.11 -12.51 -7.69
N PRO A 495 5.22 -11.92 -6.48
CA PRO A 495 4.13 -11.25 -5.81
C PRO A 495 3.91 -9.84 -6.37
N GLU A 496 3.54 -9.71 -7.64
CA GLU A 496 3.32 -8.42 -8.31
C GLU A 496 2.16 -7.60 -7.69
N TRP A 497 1.35 -8.19 -6.81
CA TRP A 497 0.36 -7.49 -6.01
C TRP A 497 0.99 -6.37 -5.17
N ASP A 498 2.26 -6.50 -4.81
CA ASP A 498 2.98 -5.51 -4.00
C ASP A 498 3.40 -4.25 -4.77
N ARG A 499 3.05 -4.15 -6.06
CA ARG A 499 3.09 -2.89 -6.82
C ARG A 499 2.26 -1.81 -6.14
N ILE A 500 1.16 -2.19 -5.45
CA ILE A 500 0.36 -1.26 -4.65
C ILE A 500 1.18 -0.63 -3.52
N LEU A 501 2.18 -1.35 -3.00
CA LEU A 501 3.06 -0.90 -1.93
C LEU A 501 4.25 -0.08 -2.44
N LEU A 502 4.41 0.08 -3.77
CA LEU A 502 5.55 0.72 -4.43
C LEU A 502 6.91 0.09 -4.09
N VAL A 503 6.95 -1.25 -4.01
CA VAL A 503 8.18 -2.02 -3.70
C VAL A 503 8.62 -2.97 -4.82
N SER A 504 8.00 -2.85 -6.01
CA SER A 504 8.33 -3.60 -7.23
C SER A 504 8.01 -2.85 -8.53
#